data_AF-A0A397B2N0-F1
#
_entry.id   AF-A0A397B2N0-F1
#
_cell.length_a   1.000
_cell.length_b   1.000
_cell.length_c   1.000
_cell.angle_alpha   90.00
_cell.angle_beta   90.00
_cell.angle_gamma   90.00
#
_symmetry.space_group_name_H-M   'P 1'
#
loop_
_entity.id
_entity.type
_entity.pdbx_description
1 polymer ?
#
loop_
_entity_poly.entity_id
_entity_poly.type
_entity_poly.pdbx_seq_one_letter_code
_entity_poly.pdbx_strand_id
1 'polypeptide(L)'
;MNTGTKPISSTKGLLTTVGYQLGTSPCVYALEGSVAVAGKVVQWLRDNMKMISKPSEIESLALAVPDNGGCYFVPAFSGLYAPYWRSDARGIICGLTGYVTREHLARASLEAVAFQVMDADLLDSKVVRPVVSETTALGAAFAAGLAVGVWKDTEELVKTWHVAKVWRSEMHEDARAKLTSEWKKAIDRTLNWAD
;
A
#
# COMPACT_ATOMS: atom_id res chain seq x y z
N MET A 1 8.58 -2.72 8.81
CA MET A 1 9.86 -3.48 8.82
C MET A 1 10.26 -3.73 10.26
N ASN A 2 10.55 -4.97 10.66
CA ASN A 2 11.00 -5.32 12.01
C ASN A 2 12.47 -4.86 12.22
N THR A 3 12.76 -4.18 13.32
CA THR A 3 14.11 -3.65 13.65
C THR A 3 14.76 -4.34 14.85
N GLY A 4 14.20 -5.45 15.31
CA GLY A 4 14.67 -6.19 16.48
C GLY A 4 14.37 -5.45 17.78
N THR A 5 15.25 -5.61 18.77
CA THR A 5 15.05 -5.09 20.14
C THR A 5 15.54 -3.67 20.36
N LYS A 6 16.02 -3.00 19.30
CA LYS A 6 16.47 -1.61 19.35
C LYS A 6 15.57 -0.73 18.49
N PRO A 7 15.07 0.40 19.02
CA PRO A 7 14.37 1.37 18.21
C PRO A 7 15.35 2.01 17.21
N ILE A 8 14.93 2.13 15.96
CA ILE A 8 15.70 2.79 14.89
C ILE A 8 14.91 4.00 14.43
N SER A 9 15.49 5.21 14.55
CA SER A 9 14.90 6.44 14.02
C SER A 9 15.00 6.49 12.50
N SER A 10 13.90 6.82 11.82
CA SER A 10 13.91 6.99 10.37
C SER A 10 14.56 8.31 9.94
N THR A 11 15.34 8.27 8.86
CA THR A 11 15.84 9.45 8.13
C THR A 11 15.06 9.74 6.85
N LYS A 12 13.99 8.99 6.59
CA LYS A 12 13.21 9.01 5.34
C LYS A 12 11.69 9.11 5.57
N GLY A 13 11.29 9.73 6.69
CA GLY A 13 9.88 10.01 6.98
C GLY A 13 9.04 8.78 7.36
N LEU A 14 9.66 7.70 7.87
CA LEU A 14 8.93 6.58 8.48
C LEU A 14 8.80 6.79 9.99
N LEU A 15 7.79 6.15 10.60
CA LEU A 15 7.62 6.15 12.05
C LEU A 15 8.43 5.03 12.68
N THR A 16 9.05 5.30 13.82
CA THR A 16 9.58 4.28 14.72
C THR A 16 8.50 3.93 15.73
N THR A 17 8.12 2.66 15.81
CA THR A 17 7.04 2.20 16.68
C THR A 17 7.39 0.88 17.36
N VAL A 18 6.60 0.50 18.36
CA VAL A 18 6.63 -0.85 18.95
C VAL A 18 5.92 -1.79 17.98
N GLY A 19 6.60 -2.88 17.59
CA GLY A 19 6.00 -3.95 16.80
C GLY A 19 5.19 -4.90 17.68
N TYR A 20 5.84 -5.49 18.69
CA TYR A 20 5.18 -6.32 19.70
C TYR A 20 6.05 -6.51 20.94
N GLN A 21 5.41 -6.90 22.05
CA GLN A 21 6.08 -7.40 23.25
C GLN A 21 5.29 -8.59 23.79
N LEU A 22 5.95 -9.75 23.93
CA LEU A 22 5.31 -10.99 24.38
C LEU A 22 5.73 -11.30 25.83
N GLY A 23 4.82 -11.06 26.77
CA GLY A 23 5.08 -11.25 28.19
C GLY A 23 6.27 -10.41 28.67
N THR A 24 7.23 -11.07 29.32
CA THR A 24 8.46 -10.45 29.82
C THR A 24 9.60 -10.40 28.80
N SER A 25 9.38 -10.91 27.58
CA SER A 25 10.39 -10.89 26.52
C SER A 25 10.74 -9.44 26.13
N PRO A 26 11.96 -9.18 25.64
CA PRO A 26 12.34 -7.87 25.13
C PRO A 26 11.34 -7.36 24.08
N CYS A 27 11.01 -6.07 24.17
CA CYS A 27 10.18 -5.40 23.17
C CYS A 27 10.84 -5.44 21.79
N VAL A 28 10.05 -5.75 20.77
CA VAL A 28 10.47 -5.72 19.36
C VAL A 28 9.89 -4.48 18.70
N TYR A 29 10.72 -3.76 17.97
CA TYR A 29 10.39 -2.49 17.32
C TYR A 29 10.20 -2.66 15.81
N ALA A 30 9.57 -1.66 15.20
CA ALA A 30 9.37 -1.61 13.77
C ALA A 30 9.54 -0.19 13.21
N LEU A 31 9.93 -0.12 11.94
CA LEU A 31 9.72 1.04 11.08
C LEU A 31 8.41 0.87 10.30
N GLU A 32 7.56 1.88 10.37
CA GLU A 32 6.24 1.90 9.74
C GLU A 32 6.10 3.07 8.75
N GLY A 33 5.60 2.75 7.55
CA GLY A 33 5.11 3.74 6.60
C GLY A 33 3.60 3.65 6.53
N SER A 34 2.91 4.76 6.80
CA SER A 34 1.46 4.81 6.80
C SER A 34 0.96 5.48 5.51
N VAL A 35 -0.01 4.86 4.84
CA VAL A 35 -0.70 5.40 3.66
C VAL A 35 -2.16 5.64 4.04
N ALA A 36 -2.61 6.89 3.99
CA ALA A 36 -3.95 7.27 4.47
C ALA A 36 -5.08 6.74 3.58
N VAL A 37 -4.84 6.67 2.27
CA VAL A 37 -5.87 6.33 1.28
C VAL A 37 -5.36 5.20 0.38
N ALA A 38 -5.71 3.98 0.74
CA ALA A 38 -5.59 2.78 -0.10
C ALA A 38 -6.99 2.35 -0.58
N GLY A 39 -7.63 1.38 0.09
CA GLY A 39 -8.96 0.87 -0.30
C GLY A 39 -10.09 1.91 -0.37
N LYS A 40 -9.94 3.04 0.34
CA LYS A 40 -10.86 4.18 0.28
C LYS A 40 -10.93 4.81 -1.12
N VAL A 41 -9.89 4.68 -1.97
CA VAL A 41 -9.95 5.14 -3.36
C VAL A 41 -11.03 4.40 -4.16
N VAL A 42 -11.11 3.08 -4.00
CA VAL A 42 -12.11 2.24 -4.67
C VAL A 42 -13.51 2.54 -4.16
N GLN A 43 -13.64 2.76 -2.84
CA GLN A 43 -14.91 3.20 -2.24
C GLN A 43 -15.36 4.55 -2.80
N TRP A 44 -14.45 5.53 -2.90
CA TRP A 44 -14.75 6.84 -3.47
C TRP A 44 -15.17 6.77 -4.95
N LEU A 45 -14.52 5.93 -5.75
CA LEU A 45 -14.92 5.70 -7.15
C LEU A 45 -16.34 5.13 -7.27
N ARG A 46 -16.74 4.26 -6.33
CA ARG A 46 -18.08 3.67 -6.27
C ARG A 46 -19.12 4.67 -5.77
N ASP A 47 -18.83 5.29 -4.62
CA ASP A 47 -19.83 6.03 -3.86
C ASP A 47 -19.99 7.47 -4.33
N ASN A 48 -18.92 8.10 -4.80
CA ASN A 48 -18.91 9.51 -5.21
C ASN A 48 -18.88 9.65 -6.74
N MET A 49 -17.92 8.99 -7.40
CA MET A 49 -17.76 9.11 -8.86
C MET A 49 -18.73 8.23 -9.66
N LYS A 50 -19.37 7.25 -9.01
CA LYS A 50 -20.29 6.28 -9.63
C LYS A 50 -19.69 5.57 -10.85
N MET A 51 -18.36 5.37 -10.87
CA MET A 51 -17.65 4.71 -11.96
C MET A 51 -17.81 3.18 -11.93
N ILE A 52 -18.04 2.63 -10.73
CA ILE A 52 -18.29 1.22 -10.47
C ILE A 52 -19.49 1.10 -9.53
N SER A 53 -20.20 -0.02 -9.59
CA SER A 53 -21.34 -0.30 -8.71
C SER A 53 -20.94 -1.09 -7.47
N LYS A 54 -19.90 -1.91 -7.58
CA LYS A 54 -19.33 -2.69 -6.48
C LYS A 54 -17.79 -2.67 -6.53
N PRO A 55 -17.09 -2.75 -5.38
CA PRO A 55 -15.63 -2.68 -5.36
C PRO A 55 -14.93 -3.74 -6.22
N SER A 56 -15.53 -4.94 -6.36
CA SER A 56 -14.96 -6.03 -7.15
C SER A 56 -14.92 -5.79 -8.66
N GLU A 57 -15.59 -4.75 -9.16
CA GLU A 57 -15.55 -4.39 -10.59
C GLU A 57 -14.26 -3.65 -10.97
N ILE A 58 -13.55 -3.06 -10.01
CA ILE A 58 -12.40 -2.18 -10.31
C ILE A 58 -11.28 -2.90 -11.05
N GLU A 59 -11.04 -4.17 -10.70
CA GLU A 59 -9.97 -4.97 -11.31
C GLU A 59 -10.29 -5.28 -12.77
N SER A 60 -11.51 -5.76 -13.06
CA SER A 60 -11.95 -6.02 -14.43
C SER A 60 -11.93 -4.75 -15.28
N LEU A 61 -12.32 -3.60 -14.71
CA LEU A 61 -12.34 -2.32 -15.40
C LEU A 61 -10.92 -1.83 -15.72
N ALA A 62 -9.99 -1.95 -14.77
CA ALA A 62 -8.58 -1.60 -14.98
C ALA A 62 -7.93 -2.52 -16.03
N LEU A 63 -8.22 -3.83 -15.99
CA LEU A 63 -7.68 -4.83 -16.93
C LEU A 63 -8.20 -4.70 -18.37
N ALA A 64 -9.25 -3.91 -18.60
CA ALA A 64 -9.76 -3.64 -19.95
C ALA A 64 -8.82 -2.73 -20.78
N VAL A 65 -7.84 -2.08 -20.15
CA VAL A 65 -6.83 -1.25 -20.81
C VAL A 65 -5.42 -1.75 -20.47
N PRO A 66 -4.46 -1.64 -21.41
CA PRO A 66 -3.11 -2.14 -21.21
C PRO A 66 -2.28 -1.27 -20.25
N ASP A 67 -2.63 0.00 -20.09
CA ASP A 67 -1.89 0.97 -19.28
C ASP A 67 -2.82 2.03 -18.65
N ASN A 68 -2.25 3.03 -17.99
CA ASN A 68 -2.97 4.14 -17.37
C ASN A 68 -3.29 5.30 -18.34
N GLY A 69 -2.99 5.17 -19.64
CA GLY A 69 -3.24 6.20 -20.65
C GLY A 69 -2.46 7.50 -20.44
N GLY A 70 -1.40 7.47 -19.64
CA GLY A 70 -0.65 8.65 -19.21
C GLY A 70 -1.32 9.47 -18.10
N CYS A 71 -2.45 9.00 -17.56
CA CYS A 71 -3.11 9.66 -16.45
C CYS A 71 -2.63 9.11 -15.10
N TYR A 72 -2.54 10.01 -14.12
CA TYR A 72 -2.10 9.70 -12.76
C TYR A 72 -3.11 10.24 -11.78
N PHE A 73 -3.36 9.47 -10.71
CA PHE A 73 -4.22 9.87 -9.62
C PHE A 73 -3.44 9.89 -8.32
N VAL A 74 -3.30 11.05 -7.67
CA VAL A 74 -2.79 11.13 -6.29
C VAL A 74 -4.00 11.23 -5.34
N PRO A 75 -4.38 10.19 -4.59
CA PRO A 75 -5.61 10.17 -3.81
C PRO A 75 -5.43 10.77 -2.41
N ALA A 76 -4.88 11.99 -2.32
CA ALA A 76 -4.61 12.69 -1.05
C ALA A 76 -5.89 13.33 -0.44
N PHE A 77 -6.96 12.55 -0.24
CA PHE A 77 -8.23 13.05 0.32
C PHE A 77 -8.13 13.57 1.75
N SER A 78 -7.10 13.14 2.48
CA SER A 78 -6.83 13.52 3.87
C SER A 78 -5.37 13.95 4.04
N GLY A 79 -4.77 14.50 2.98
CA GLY A 79 -3.34 14.75 2.89
C GLY A 79 -2.53 13.50 2.51
N LEU A 80 -1.21 13.68 2.45
CA LEU A 80 -0.23 12.61 2.25
C LEU A 80 0.48 12.30 3.58
N TYR A 81 0.61 11.01 3.88
CA TYR A 81 1.32 10.53 5.08
C TYR A 81 2.76 10.20 4.69
N ALA A 82 3.36 9.12 5.21
CA ALA A 82 4.73 8.76 4.91
C ALA A 82 4.95 8.60 3.38
N PRO A 83 6.11 9.04 2.85
CA PRO A 83 7.20 9.76 3.52
C PRO A 83 7.00 11.29 3.57
N TYR A 84 5.90 11.82 3.03
CA TYR A 84 5.71 13.25 2.76
C TYR A 84 5.21 14.04 3.97
N TRP A 85 4.27 13.49 4.75
CA TRP A 85 3.64 14.13 5.91
C TRP A 85 3.10 15.55 5.62
N ARG A 86 2.26 15.66 4.59
CA ARG A 86 1.67 16.90 4.09
C ARG A 86 0.15 16.85 4.21
N SER A 87 -0.39 17.44 5.28
CA SER A 87 -1.83 17.53 5.55
C SER A 87 -2.59 18.46 4.60
N ASP A 88 -1.88 19.39 3.98
CA ASP A 88 -2.38 20.35 2.99
C ASP A 88 -2.49 19.76 1.57
N ALA A 89 -1.84 18.63 1.29
CA ALA A 89 -1.97 17.93 0.02
C ALA A 89 -3.44 17.56 -0.27
N ARG A 90 -3.83 17.55 -1.55
CA ARG A 90 -5.20 17.26 -2.01
C ARG A 90 -5.24 16.24 -3.13
N GLY A 91 -6.38 15.57 -3.26
CA GLY A 91 -6.59 14.62 -4.35
C GLY A 91 -6.47 15.30 -5.71
N ILE A 92 -5.60 14.81 -6.60
CA ILE A 92 -5.48 15.33 -7.98
C ILE A 92 -5.51 14.19 -9.00
N ILE A 93 -6.19 14.42 -10.13
CA ILE A 93 -6.08 13.57 -11.32
C ILE A 93 -5.44 14.44 -12.40
N CYS A 94 -4.32 14.00 -12.98
CA CYS A 94 -3.59 14.72 -14.02
C CYS A 94 -3.25 13.83 -15.22
N GLY A 95 -2.83 14.44 -16.32
CA GLY A 95 -2.48 13.71 -17.55
C GLY A 95 -3.70 13.30 -18.39
N LEU A 96 -4.86 13.94 -18.19
CA LEU A 96 -6.06 13.67 -18.97
C LEU A 96 -5.90 14.18 -20.41
N THR A 97 -6.19 13.29 -21.36
CA THR A 97 -6.28 13.60 -22.79
C THR A 97 -7.61 13.07 -23.33
N GLY A 98 -7.98 13.41 -24.58
CA GLY A 98 -9.18 12.86 -25.22
C GLY A 98 -9.19 11.33 -25.41
N TYR A 99 -8.05 10.67 -25.19
CA TYR A 99 -7.91 9.21 -25.21
C TYR A 99 -8.33 8.55 -23.89
N VAL A 100 -8.24 9.27 -22.77
CA VAL A 100 -8.44 8.70 -21.43
C VAL A 100 -9.91 8.34 -21.21
N THR A 101 -10.15 7.13 -20.72
CA THR A 101 -11.47 6.59 -20.42
C THR A 101 -11.59 6.27 -18.92
N ARG A 102 -12.79 5.84 -18.48
CA ARG A 102 -13.00 5.42 -17.09
C ARG A 102 -12.15 4.20 -16.70
N GLU A 103 -11.82 3.34 -17.67
CA GLU A 103 -10.96 2.17 -17.51
C GLU A 103 -9.52 2.60 -17.15
N HIS A 104 -9.01 3.63 -17.82
CA HIS A 104 -7.71 4.23 -17.50
C HIS A 104 -7.70 4.88 -16.10
N LEU A 105 -8.79 5.56 -15.72
CA LEU A 105 -8.92 6.12 -14.37
C LEU A 105 -8.98 5.02 -13.30
N ALA A 106 -9.66 3.90 -13.57
CA ALA A 106 -9.68 2.74 -12.70
C ALA A 106 -8.27 2.14 -12.54
N ARG A 107 -7.53 1.97 -13.65
CA ARG A 107 -6.13 1.55 -13.65
C ARG A 107 -5.26 2.49 -12.81
N ALA A 108 -5.29 3.79 -13.10
CA ALA A 108 -4.51 4.81 -12.40
C ALA A 108 -4.81 4.84 -10.90
N SER A 109 -6.05 4.53 -10.50
CA SER A 109 -6.44 4.44 -9.09
C SER A 109 -5.80 3.26 -8.35
N LEU A 110 -5.67 2.11 -9.02
CA LEU A 110 -4.98 0.94 -8.46
C LEU A 110 -3.46 1.17 -8.43
N GLU A 111 -2.92 1.71 -9.52
CA GLU A 111 -1.50 2.09 -9.60
C GLU A 111 -1.12 3.12 -8.52
N ALA A 112 -1.99 4.09 -8.23
CA ALA A 112 -1.77 5.06 -7.17
C ALA A 112 -1.56 4.43 -5.79
N VAL A 113 -2.28 3.35 -5.50
CA VAL A 113 -2.08 2.58 -4.27
C VAL A 113 -0.71 1.89 -4.33
N ALA A 114 -0.41 1.22 -5.45
CA ALA A 114 0.87 0.55 -5.66
C ALA A 114 2.07 1.50 -5.54
N PHE A 115 1.98 2.71 -6.09
CA PHE A 115 3.01 3.74 -5.96
C PHE A 115 3.22 4.20 -4.52
N GLN A 116 2.14 4.38 -3.74
CA GLN A 116 2.26 4.80 -2.34
C GLN A 116 2.83 3.70 -1.43
N VAL A 117 2.50 2.44 -1.68
CA VAL A 117 3.02 1.31 -0.87
C VAL A 117 4.31 0.70 -1.42
N MET A 118 4.80 1.21 -2.56
CA MET A 118 5.92 0.65 -3.33
C MET A 118 5.76 -0.87 -3.56
N ASP A 119 4.78 -1.25 -4.39
CA ASP A 119 4.47 -2.65 -4.70
C ASP A 119 5.61 -3.40 -5.47
N ALA A 120 5.48 -4.72 -5.65
CA ALA A 120 6.46 -5.63 -6.28
C ALA A 120 7.12 -5.05 -7.54
N ASP A 121 6.31 -4.60 -8.49
CA ASP A 121 6.77 -4.06 -9.76
C ASP A 121 7.64 -2.82 -9.59
N LEU A 122 7.43 -2.02 -8.55
CA LEU A 122 8.19 -0.80 -8.29
C LEU A 122 9.46 -1.05 -7.47
N LEU A 123 9.44 -2.06 -6.59
CA LEU A 123 10.58 -2.42 -5.74
C LEU A 123 11.50 -3.51 -6.29
N ASP A 124 11.18 -4.09 -7.45
CA ASP A 124 11.80 -5.34 -7.91
C ASP A 124 11.72 -6.49 -6.91
N SER A 125 10.70 -6.48 -6.06
CA SER A 125 10.63 -7.40 -4.94
C SER A 125 9.52 -8.41 -5.13
N LYS A 126 9.68 -9.58 -4.50
CA LYS A 126 8.58 -10.55 -4.42
C LYS A 126 7.47 -10.00 -3.52
N VAL A 127 6.23 -10.15 -3.95
CA VAL A 127 5.04 -9.98 -3.10
C VAL A 127 4.48 -11.35 -2.80
N VAL A 128 4.25 -11.62 -1.53
CA VAL A 128 3.79 -12.92 -1.05
C VAL A 128 2.47 -12.75 -0.33
N ARG A 129 1.41 -13.40 -0.82
CA ARG A 129 0.11 -13.44 -0.17
C ARG A 129 -0.02 -14.77 0.61
N PRO A 130 -0.27 -14.72 1.92
CA PRO A 130 -0.54 -15.92 2.72
C PRO A 130 -1.91 -16.53 2.37
N VAL A 131 -2.12 -17.79 2.77
CA VAL A 131 -3.42 -18.49 2.68
C VAL A 131 -4.49 -17.80 3.53
N VAL A 132 -4.14 -17.36 4.74
CA VAL A 132 -5.05 -16.62 5.61
C VAL A 132 -4.99 -15.13 5.27
N SER A 133 -6.08 -14.57 4.74
CA SER A 133 -6.16 -13.14 4.40
C SER A 133 -6.27 -12.24 5.63
N GLU A 134 -7.02 -12.68 6.66
CA GLU A 134 -7.29 -11.92 7.88
C GLU A 134 -6.14 -11.98 8.89
N THR A 135 -4.95 -11.57 8.46
CA THR A 135 -3.71 -11.62 9.24
C THR A 135 -3.76 -10.76 10.52
N THR A 136 -4.58 -9.71 10.54
CA THR A 136 -4.81 -8.90 11.75
C THR A 136 -5.47 -9.72 12.86
N ALA A 137 -6.56 -10.41 12.53
CA ALA A 137 -7.26 -11.28 13.47
C ALA A 137 -6.37 -12.47 13.87
N LEU A 138 -5.65 -13.05 12.92
CA LEU A 138 -4.72 -14.15 13.17
C LEU A 138 -3.60 -13.75 14.14
N GLY A 139 -3.02 -12.54 13.99
CA GLY A 139 -1.99 -12.03 14.89
C GLY A 139 -2.49 -11.86 16.33
N ALA A 140 -3.73 -11.37 16.51
CA ALA A 140 -4.36 -11.29 17.82
C ALA A 140 -4.59 -12.68 18.44
N ALA A 141 -5.06 -13.63 17.64
CA ALA A 141 -5.24 -15.02 18.07
C ALA A 141 -3.92 -15.67 18.49
N PHE A 142 -2.83 -15.43 17.75
CA PHE A 142 -1.50 -15.89 18.12
C PHE A 142 -0.99 -15.30 19.43
N ALA A 143 -1.14 -13.98 19.63
CA ALA A 143 -0.72 -13.34 20.87
C ALA A 143 -1.47 -13.92 22.08
N ALA A 144 -2.80 -14.07 21.98
CA ALA A 144 -3.60 -14.68 23.04
C ALA A 144 -3.26 -16.15 23.27
N GLY A 145 -3.10 -16.92 22.19
CA GLY A 145 -2.78 -18.35 22.26
C GLY A 145 -1.41 -18.63 22.86
N LEU A 146 -0.40 -17.81 22.57
CA LEU A 146 0.90 -17.87 23.24
C LEU A 146 0.77 -17.58 24.74
N ALA A 147 -0.03 -16.57 25.12
CA ALA A 147 -0.20 -16.19 26.53
C ALA A 147 -0.85 -17.28 27.38
N VAL A 148 -1.70 -18.13 26.78
CA VAL A 148 -2.39 -19.22 27.48
C VAL A 148 -1.82 -20.62 27.16
N GLY A 149 -0.72 -20.70 26.40
CA GLY A 149 -0.01 -21.95 26.12
C GLY A 149 -0.65 -22.85 25.05
N VAL A 150 -1.52 -22.32 24.19
CA VAL A 150 -1.99 -23.03 22.98
C VAL A 150 -0.81 -23.30 22.03
N TRP A 151 0.10 -22.34 21.92
CA TRP A 151 1.40 -22.48 21.26
C TRP A 151 2.50 -22.23 22.27
N LYS A 152 3.63 -22.92 22.11
CA LYS A 152 4.77 -22.81 23.05
C LYS A 152 5.59 -21.56 22.83
N ASP A 153 5.85 -21.24 21.57
CA ASP A 153 6.75 -20.16 21.16
C ASP A 153 6.41 -19.65 19.76
N THR A 154 7.13 -18.62 19.31
CA THR A 154 6.96 -18.06 17.97
C THR A 154 7.44 -18.99 16.85
N GLU A 155 8.29 -19.99 17.13
CA GLU A 155 8.74 -20.95 16.11
C GLU A 155 7.61 -21.88 15.69
N GLU A 156 6.75 -22.29 16.64
CA GLU A 156 5.52 -23.00 16.32
C GLU A 156 4.59 -22.16 15.43
N LEU A 157 4.49 -20.86 15.67
CA LEU A 157 3.67 -19.96 14.84
C LEU A 157 4.18 -19.86 13.40
N VAL A 158 5.50 -19.77 13.20
CA VAL A 158 6.11 -19.70 11.86
C VAL A 158 5.72 -20.91 11.01
N LYS A 159 5.59 -22.10 11.61
CA LYS A 159 5.19 -23.34 10.92
C LYS A 159 3.74 -23.33 10.43
N THR A 160 2.90 -22.45 10.98
CA THR A 160 1.49 -22.31 10.55
C THR A 160 1.35 -21.46 9.29
N TRP A 161 2.38 -20.70 8.92
CA TRP A 161 2.33 -19.79 7.79
C TRP A 161 2.50 -20.53 6.47
N HIS A 162 1.52 -20.37 5.57
CA HIS A 162 1.50 -21.00 4.25
C HIS A 162 1.27 -19.95 3.16
N VAL A 163 2.03 -20.08 2.07
CA VAL A 163 1.92 -19.20 0.88
C VAL A 163 0.74 -19.63 0.03
N ALA A 164 -0.15 -18.68 -0.32
CA ALA A 164 -1.17 -18.91 -1.33
C ALA A 164 -0.70 -18.52 -2.72
N LYS A 165 -0.03 -17.37 -2.85
CA LYS A 165 0.43 -16.86 -4.14
C LYS A 165 1.66 -15.97 -3.97
N VAL A 166 2.53 -16.03 -4.96
CA VAL A 166 3.71 -15.17 -5.08
C VAL A 166 3.63 -14.45 -6.41
N TRP A 167 3.91 -13.15 -6.39
CA TRP A 167 4.12 -12.32 -7.57
C TRP A 167 5.57 -11.87 -7.59
N ARG A 168 6.12 -11.75 -8.79
CA ARG A 168 7.42 -11.16 -9.08
C ARG A 168 7.21 -10.05 -10.09
N SER A 169 8.05 -9.04 -10.02
CA SER A 169 8.06 -8.00 -11.03
C SER A 169 8.37 -8.60 -12.40
N GLU A 170 7.54 -8.27 -13.38
CA GLU A 170 7.80 -8.53 -14.81
C GLU A 170 8.10 -7.21 -15.56
N MET A 171 8.09 -6.08 -14.85
CA MET A 171 8.27 -4.76 -15.42
C MET A 171 9.75 -4.46 -15.69
N HIS A 172 10.06 -4.12 -16.95
CA HIS A 172 11.39 -3.67 -17.36
C HIS A 172 11.82 -2.39 -16.62
N GLU A 173 13.11 -2.27 -16.34
CA GLU A 173 13.68 -1.17 -15.53
C GLU A 173 13.34 0.22 -16.10
N ASP A 174 13.46 0.41 -17.41
CA ASP A 174 13.14 1.69 -18.07
C ASP A 174 11.67 2.09 -17.90
N ALA A 175 10.75 1.14 -18.02
CA ALA A 175 9.32 1.38 -17.85
C ALA A 175 9.01 1.80 -16.40
N ARG A 176 9.62 1.09 -15.44
CA ARG A 176 9.50 1.38 -14.02
C ARG A 176 10.07 2.74 -13.65
N ALA A 177 11.26 3.08 -14.16
CA ALA A 177 11.90 4.36 -13.95
C ALA A 177 11.04 5.51 -14.49
N LYS A 178 10.47 5.34 -15.69
CA LYS A 178 9.54 6.29 -16.29
C LYS A 178 8.29 6.49 -15.43
N LEU A 179 7.59 5.40 -15.10
CA LEU A 179 6.37 5.45 -14.28
C LEU A 179 6.62 6.10 -12.91
N THR A 180 7.72 5.76 -12.26
CA THR A 180 8.11 6.35 -10.97
C THR A 180 8.43 7.84 -11.09
N SER A 181 9.06 8.25 -12.19
CA SER A 181 9.36 9.67 -12.46
C SER A 181 8.08 10.48 -12.69
N GLU A 182 7.15 9.98 -13.50
CA GLU A 182 5.86 10.64 -13.73
C GLU A 182 4.99 10.65 -12.46
N TRP A 183 5.01 9.59 -11.65
CA TRP A 183 4.36 9.59 -10.34
C TRP A 183 4.90 10.70 -9.43
N LYS A 184 6.22 10.88 -9.36
CA LYS A 184 6.83 11.97 -8.58
C LYS A 184 6.36 13.34 -9.06
N LYS A 185 6.27 13.54 -10.38
CA LYS A 185 5.72 14.77 -10.97
C LYS A 185 4.25 14.99 -10.59
N ALA A 186 3.46 13.93 -10.46
CA ALA A 186 2.08 14.01 -9.97
C ALA A 186 2.04 14.37 -8.48
N ILE A 187 2.91 13.76 -7.66
CA ILE A 187 3.06 14.15 -6.25
C ILE A 187 3.41 15.64 -6.13
N ASP A 188 4.41 16.12 -6.87
CA ASP A 188 4.84 17.52 -6.79
C ASP A 188 3.70 18.52 -7.11
N ARG A 189 2.74 18.12 -7.95
CA ARG A 189 1.56 18.94 -8.29
C ARG A 189 0.51 19.00 -7.19
N THR A 190 0.47 18.03 -6.26
CA THR A 190 -0.43 18.10 -5.11
C THR A 190 0.19 18.84 -3.92
N LEU A 191 1.52 18.88 -3.86
CA LEU A 191 2.24 19.64 -2.84
C LEU A 191 2.05 21.14 -3.14
N ASN A 192 1.53 21.89 -2.17
CA ASN A 192 1.20 23.33 -2.27
C ASN A 192 -0.09 23.66 -3.03
N TRP A 193 -1.08 22.76 -3.03
CA TRP A 193 -2.41 23.07 -3.57
C TRP A 193 -3.26 23.95 -2.63
N ALA A 194 -3.16 23.72 -1.32
CA ALA A 194 -3.86 24.50 -0.30
C ALA A 194 -2.88 25.41 0.44
N ASP A 195 -3.31 26.65 0.73
CA ASP A 195 -2.57 27.65 1.50
C ASP A 195 -2.39 27.25 2.98
#